data_AF-A0A519HR83-F1
#
_entry.id   AF-A0A519HR83-F1
#
_cell.length_a   1.000
_cell.length_b   1.000
_cell.length_c   1.000
_cell.angle_alpha   90.00
_cell.angle_beta   90.00
_cell.angle_gamma   90.00
#
_symmetry.space_group_name_H-M   'P 1'
#
loop_
_entity.id
_entity.type
_entity.pdbx_description
1 polymer ?
#
loop_
_entity_poly.entity_id
_entity_poly.type
_entity_poly.pdbx_seq_one_letter_code
_entity_poly.pdbx_strand_id
1 'polypeptide(L)'
;MVEFTLWDIVRNLLLALRWTVALSLIAFIGGGVMGGLLLTLRLGLGTKTKRIISLYVQLFQGTPLLMQLFLAYFGLAIMGLEVSAWTAAALALTLYT
;
A
#
# COMPACT_ATOMS: atom_id res chain seq x y z
N MET A 1 -37.28 -4.62 -8.65
CA MET A 1 -35.84 -4.44 -8.98
C MET A 1 -35.48 -3.03 -8.57
N VAL A 2 -34.36 -2.81 -7.86
CA VAL A 2 -33.93 -1.44 -7.55
C VAL A 2 -33.52 -0.78 -8.88
N GLU A 3 -34.29 0.20 -9.34
CA GLU A 3 -33.89 1.00 -10.50
C GLU A 3 -32.71 1.89 -10.08
N PHE A 4 -31.53 1.60 -10.62
CA PHE A 4 -30.38 2.48 -10.48
C PHE A 4 -30.56 3.69 -11.38
N THR A 5 -30.73 4.87 -10.81
CA THR A 5 -30.75 6.09 -11.60
C THR A 5 -29.32 6.49 -11.98
N LEU A 6 -29.18 7.25 -13.07
CA LEU A 6 -27.89 7.86 -13.44
C LEU A 6 -27.30 8.68 -12.29
N TRP A 7 -28.17 9.33 -11.50
CA TRP A 7 -27.76 10.11 -10.34
C TRP A 7 -27.16 9.24 -9.22
N ASP A 8 -27.74 8.07 -8.95
CA ASP A 8 -27.19 7.13 -7.97
C ASP A 8 -25.81 6.61 -8.39
N ILE A 9 -25.63 6.34 -9.68
CA ILE A 9 -24.34 5.92 -10.23
C ILE A 9 -23.31 7.02 -10.03
N VAL A 10 -23.60 8.25 -10.46
CA VAL A 10 -22.68 9.40 -10.33
C VAL A 10 -22.33 9.65 -8.87
N ARG A 11 -23.32 9.64 -7.96
CA ARG A 11 -23.09 9.81 -6.52
C ARG A 11 -22.15 8.74 -5.96
N ASN A 12 -22.37 7.47 -6.31
CA ASN A 12 -21.52 6.37 -5.83
C ASN A 12 -20.10 6.46 -6.40
N LEU A 13 -19.94 6.83 -7.67
CA LEU A 13 -18.62 7.04 -8.26
C LEU A 13 -17.86 8.20 -7.60
N LEU A 14 -18.54 9.32 -7.30
CA LEU A 14 -17.93 10.43 -6.55
C LEU A 14 -17.55 10.01 -5.12
N LEU A 15 -18.38 9.19 -4.47
CA LEU A 15 -18.08 8.61 -3.15
C LEU A 15 -16.94 7.60 -3.18
N ALA A 16 -16.72 6.89 -4.29
CA ALA A 16 -15.58 5.99 -4.47
C ALA A 16 -14.31 6.78 -4.81
N LEU A 17 -14.42 7.81 -5.65
CA LEU A 17 -13.32 8.68 -6.06
C LEU A 17 -12.59 9.28 -4.85
N ARG A 18 -13.32 9.71 -3.83
CA ARG A 18 -12.71 10.25 -2.59
C ARG A 18 -11.73 9.26 -1.95
N TRP A 19 -12.05 7.96 -2.00
CA TRP A 19 -11.24 6.91 -1.40
C TRP A 19 -10.03 6.58 -2.29
N THR A 20 -10.22 6.54 -3.60
CA THR A 20 -9.11 6.42 -4.55
C THR A 20 -8.10 7.54 -4.35
N VAL A 21 -8.55 8.80 -4.31
CA VAL A 21 -7.68 9.96 -4.08
C VAL A 21 -6.96 9.86 -2.75
N ALA A 22 -7.66 9.53 -1.67
CA ALA A 22 -7.05 9.41 -0.35
C ALA A 22 -6.00 8.28 -0.29
N LEU A 23 -6.30 7.10 -0.82
CA LEU A 23 -5.34 5.99 -0.88
C LEU A 23 -4.15 6.28 -1.81
N SER A 24 -4.38 6.96 -2.93
CA SER A 24 -3.30 7.41 -3.82
C SER A 24 -2.38 8.41 -3.14
N LEU A 25 -2.91 9.35 -2.36
CA LEU A 25 -2.10 10.29 -1.57
C LEU A 25 -1.25 9.55 -0.52
N ILE A 26 -1.84 8.57 0.17
CA ILE A 26 -1.10 7.73 1.12
C ILE A 26 0.02 6.97 0.42
N ALA A 27 -0.27 6.33 -0.71
CA ALA A 27 0.73 5.60 -1.48
C ALA A 27 1.85 6.53 -1.97
N PHE A 28 1.51 7.72 -2.48
CA PHE A 28 2.48 8.65 -3.02
C PHE A 28 3.37 9.26 -1.93
N ILE A 29 2.78 9.75 -0.84
CA ILE A 29 3.52 10.36 0.27
C ILE A 29 4.29 9.28 1.04
N GLY A 30 3.62 8.23 1.48
CA GLY A 30 4.23 7.15 2.26
C GLY A 30 5.30 6.42 1.46
N GLY A 31 4.98 6.01 0.24
CA GLY A 31 5.92 5.36 -0.65
C GLY A 31 7.08 6.26 -1.07
N GLY A 32 6.80 7.55 -1.34
CA GLY A 32 7.85 8.53 -1.64
C GLY A 32 8.82 8.73 -0.48
N VAL A 33 8.32 8.83 0.75
CA VAL A 33 9.14 8.92 1.97
C VAL A 33 9.94 7.63 2.17
N MET A 34 9.30 6.46 2.09
CA MET A 34 9.96 5.17 2.28
C MET A 34 11.06 4.94 1.22
N GLY A 35 10.73 5.09 -0.07
CA GLY A 35 11.67 4.95 -1.16
C GLY A 35 12.81 5.96 -1.08
N GLY A 36 12.54 7.21 -0.69
CA GLY A 36 13.56 8.23 -0.44
C GLY A 36 14.52 7.85 0.69
N LEU A 37 14.00 7.35 1.81
CA LEU A 37 14.82 6.86 2.92
C LEU A 37 15.67 5.65 2.49
N LEU A 38 15.09 4.67 1.79
CA LEU A 38 15.84 3.51 1.31
C LEU A 38 16.94 3.92 0.32
N LEU A 39 16.66 4.86 -0.58
CA LEU A 39 17.63 5.36 -1.54
C LEU A 39 18.80 6.06 -0.84
N THR A 40 18.51 6.99 0.08
CA THR A 40 19.56 7.72 0.81
C THR A 40 20.45 6.76 1.62
N LEU A 41 19.86 5.78 2.31
CA LEU A 41 20.59 4.74 3.04
C LEU A 41 21.43 3.87 2.10
N ARG A 42 20.90 3.50 0.94
CA ARG A 42 21.62 2.69 -0.05
C ARG A 42 22.84 3.40 -0.62
N LEU A 43 22.76 4.72 -0.80
CA LEU A 43 23.86 5.54 -1.32
C LEU A 43 24.92 5.85 -0.25
N GLY A 44 24.49 6.13 0.98
CA GLY A 44 25.37 6.59 2.06
C GLY A 44 26.09 5.49 2.83
N LEU A 45 25.69 4.22 2.71
CA LEU A 45 26.18 3.13 3.57
C LEU A 45 26.86 1.99 2.80
N GLY A 46 27.54 1.13 3.56
CA GLY A 46 28.37 0.04 3.04
C GLY A 46 27.60 -1.13 2.39
N THR A 47 28.35 -2.15 1.97
CA THR A 47 27.84 -3.31 1.22
C THR A 47 26.76 -4.11 1.96
N LYS A 48 26.83 -4.19 3.30
CA LYS A 48 25.80 -4.86 4.12
C LYS A 48 24.44 -4.19 3.99
N THR A 49 24.38 -2.87 4.13
CA THR A 49 23.12 -2.10 4.01
C THR A 49 22.52 -2.24 2.62
N LYS A 50 23.34 -2.15 1.57
CA LYS A 50 22.89 -2.35 0.19
C LYS A 50 22.23 -3.72 0.00
N ARG A 51 22.76 -4.77 0.63
CA ARG A 51 22.19 -6.12 0.58
C ARG A 51 20.85 -6.21 1.31
N ILE A 52 20.72 -5.62 2.50
CA ILE A 52 19.45 -5.59 3.25
C ILE A 52 18.37 -4.86 2.45
N ILE A 53 18.69 -3.70 1.89
CA ILE A 53 17.75 -2.93 1.06
C ILE A 53 17.37 -3.73 -0.20
N SER A 54 18.32 -4.43 -0.82
CA SER A 54 18.02 -5.30 -1.96
C SER A 54 17.06 -6.43 -1.59
N LEU A 55 17.18 -7.01 -0.39
CA LEU A 55 16.27 -8.04 0.09
C LEU A 55 14.87 -7.46 0.34
N TYR A 56 14.78 -6.28 0.95
CA TYR A 56 13.52 -5.56 1.11
C TYR A 56 12.83 -5.35 -0.24
N VAL A 57 13.55 -4.78 -1.21
CA VAL A 57 13.01 -4.51 -2.56
C VAL A 57 12.59 -5.80 -3.25
N GLN A 58 13.37 -6.88 -3.15
CA GLN A 58 12.98 -8.19 -3.71
C GLN A 58 11.73 -8.76 -3.07
N LEU A 59 11.57 -8.62 -1.74
CA LEU A 59 10.39 -9.09 -1.04
C LEU A 59 9.15 -8.30 -1.48
N PHE A 60 9.23 -6.97 -1.48
CA PHE A 60 8.06 -6.14 -1.72
C PHE A 60 7.75 -5.95 -3.21
N GLN A 61 8.73 -5.69 -4.06
CA GLN A 61 8.50 -5.50 -5.50
C GLN A 61 8.53 -6.83 -6.28
N GLY A 62 9.11 -7.89 -5.71
CA GLY A 62 9.10 -9.24 -6.30
C GLY A 62 7.85 -10.06 -5.95
N THR A 63 6.96 -9.57 -5.08
CA THR A 63 5.67 -10.21 -4.79
C THR A 63 4.49 -9.39 -5.33
N PRO A 64 3.40 -10.02 -5.79
CA PRO A 64 2.25 -9.28 -6.29
C PRO A 64 1.62 -8.39 -5.20
N LEU A 65 1.35 -7.13 -5.51
CA LEU A 65 0.73 -6.19 -4.57
C LEU A 65 -0.61 -6.71 -4.02
N LEU A 66 -1.41 -7.38 -4.85
CA LEU A 66 -2.67 -8.00 -4.41
C LEU A 66 -2.43 -9.04 -3.29
N MET A 67 -1.35 -9.81 -3.39
CA MET A 67 -0.95 -10.79 -2.37
C MET A 67 -0.55 -10.07 -1.07
N GLN A 68 0.17 -8.95 -1.17
CA GLN A 68 0.52 -8.15 0.00
C GLN A 68 -0.69 -7.53 0.69
N LEU A 69 -1.64 -6.98 -0.07
CA LEU A 69 -2.90 -6.46 0.47
C LEU A 69 -3.67 -7.57 1.21
N PHE A 70 -3.71 -8.76 0.61
CA PHE A 70 -4.33 -9.93 1.22
C PHE A 70 -3.63 -10.33 2.54
N LEU A 71 -2.29 -10.45 2.54
CA LEU A 71 -1.54 -10.78 3.76
C LEU A 71 -1.62 -9.69 4.83
N ALA A 72 -1.58 -8.41 4.44
CA ALA A 72 -1.68 -7.30 5.36
C ALA A 72 -3.04 -7.27 6.07
N TYR A 73 -4.12 -7.66 5.39
CA TYR A 73 -5.45 -7.69 5.99
C TYR A 73 -5.73 -9.02 6.70
N PHE A 74 -5.67 -10.14 5.99
CA PHE A 74 -6.03 -11.46 6.52
C PHE A 74 -4.89 -12.14 7.27
N GLY A 75 -3.65 -11.99 6.80
CA GLY A 75 -2.48 -12.60 7.43
C GLY A 75 -2.19 -12.04 8.83
N LEU A 76 -2.29 -10.72 9.00
CA LEU A 76 -2.17 -10.08 10.32
C LEU A 76 -3.28 -10.53 11.28
N ALA A 77 -4.52 -10.70 10.79
CA ALA A 77 -5.62 -11.19 11.61
C ALA A 77 -5.35 -12.61 12.16
N ILE A 78 -4.73 -13.49 11.36
CA ILE A 78 -4.31 -14.83 11.81
C ILE A 78 -3.26 -14.75 12.94
N MET A 79 -2.43 -13.70 12.94
CA MET A 79 -1.45 -13.43 14.00
C MET A 79 -2.07 -12.76 15.24
N GLY A 80 -3.40 -12.58 15.28
CA GLY A 80 -4.12 -11.90 16.37
C GLY A 80 -4.13 -10.38 16.26
N LEU A 81 -3.69 -9.82 15.14
CA LEU A 81 -3.70 -8.38 14.87
C LEU A 81 -4.82 -8.04 13.89
N GLU A 82 -5.98 -7.68 14.43
CA GLU A 82 -7.10 -7.19 13.62
C GLU A 82 -6.85 -5.75 13.18
N VAL A 83 -6.68 -5.56 11.87
CA VAL A 83 -6.46 -4.24 11.27
C VAL A 83 -7.59 -3.88 10.33
N SER A 84 -7.91 -2.60 10.24
CA SER A 84 -8.90 -2.12 9.28
C SER A 84 -8.38 -2.29 7.85
N ALA A 85 -9.30 -2.41 6.87
CA ALA A 85 -8.93 -2.45 5.45
C ALA A 85 -8.14 -1.20 5.01
N TRP A 86 -8.43 -0.06 5.62
CA TRP A 86 -7.69 1.20 5.44
C TRP A 86 -6.24 1.07 5.87
N THR A 87 -6.01 0.53 7.07
CA THR A 87 -4.67 0.35 7.63
C THR A 87 -3.87 -0.65 6.81
N ALA A 88 -4.48 -1.78 6.45
CA ALA A 88 -3.84 -2.80 5.61
C ALA A 88 -3.45 -2.24 4.23
N ALA A 89 -4.37 -1.51 3.58
CA ALA A 89 -4.09 -0.88 2.29
C ALA A 89 -2.99 0.18 2.38
N ALA A 90 -3.04 1.05 3.39
CA ALA A 90 -2.02 2.08 3.62
C ALA A 90 -0.62 1.46 3.83
N LEU A 91 -0.51 0.40 4.63
CA LEU A 91 0.72 -0.32 4.88
C LEU A 91 1.27 -0.97 3.62
N ALA A 92 0.45 -1.77 2.93
CA ALA A 92 0.88 -2.48 1.72
C ALA A 92 1.31 -1.51 0.62
N LEU A 93 0.53 -0.45 0.37
CA LEU A 93 0.85 0.56 -0.64
C LEU A 93 2.14 1.33 -0.32
N THR A 94 2.36 1.65 0.96
CA THR A 94 3.57 2.34 1.40
C THR A 94 4.81 1.45 1.26
N LEU A 95 4.72 0.18 1.64
CA LEU A 95 5.86 -0.75 1.64
C LEU A 95 6.22 -1.27 0.24
N TYR A 96 5.24 -1.35 -0.67
CA TYR A 96 5.45 -1.78 -2.04
C TYR A 96 6.34 -0.83 -2.87
N THR A 97 6.44 0.44 -2.45
CA THR A 97 7.20 1.49 -3.15
C THR A 97 8.70 1.39 -2.85
#